data_AF-A0A1B7P690-F1
#
_entry.id   AF-A0A1B7P690-F1
#
_cell.length_a   1.000
_cell.length_b   1.000
_cell.length_c   1.000
_cell.angle_alpha   90.00
_cell.angle_beta   90.00
_cell.angle_gamma   90.00
#
_symmetry.space_group_name_H-M   'P 1'
#
loop_
_entity.id
_entity.type
_entity.pdbx_description
1 polymer ?
#
loop_
_entity_poly.entity_id
_entity_poly.type
_entity_poly.pdbx_seq_one_letter_code
_entity_poly.pdbx_strand_id
1 'polypeptide(L)'
;MPFPTPPKPKSAQVINDSTGIDPDFEQPLLHSRHSSGNTHTLSTFQQQGVSRRPTSESGSLNASKRYKPSQHHDKDESTDDESDDASEAMAINRPPLNRLGDSRSKSQRPLLKDEDRGRRIGSPLSADGDEATRPSYTTRRRSTFRSRTPEYDTKNATRRKYTIASFFLVLSLLSFVVQTETAVYIQHDLGWEKPYCMLYLTHGSWVLLWPIQLLLLRIQKRKLSWGAFWRRHLYILRTTAQMVESRNLHLTTRDFHKSPIPYILRTTALVTTSLTVAGGSWYVAVNLTTASDLTAIYNCSAFFAYAFSIPLLNDKLRFDKVFSVVVAIVGVLVVAYGPSDASGPSDDGDPAQDAKDASNRALGNIIIGVGSVLYGLYEVLYKRQACPPEGTSPGRGVIFANTFASLIGAFTLLVLWIPLPILHVLGIETFEWPRGEAASLLLVSVIANATFSGSFLVLISLTSPVLSSVAALLTIFLVALVDWKLTSKPLSSASIYGGILIIIAFLLLSWSTYRELDEERRKRLADNGPDSESDE
;
A
#
# COMPACT_ATOMS: atom_id res chain seq x y z
N MET A 1 52.80 22.62 -44.28
CA MET A 1 51.58 22.66 -43.44
C MET A 1 50.36 22.43 -44.33
N PRO A 2 49.59 21.36 -44.10
CA PRO A 2 48.18 21.33 -44.43
C PRO A 2 47.35 21.16 -43.15
N PHE A 3 46.26 21.93 -43.07
CA PHE A 3 45.33 22.01 -41.95
C PHE A 3 44.63 20.67 -41.64
N PRO A 4 44.35 20.35 -40.36
CA PRO A 4 43.63 19.14 -39.99
C PRO A 4 42.13 19.27 -40.26
N THR A 5 41.53 18.18 -40.75
CA THR A 5 40.10 17.98 -40.98
C THR A 5 39.25 18.18 -39.72
N PRO A 6 38.02 18.74 -39.83
CA PRO A 6 37.16 18.97 -38.67
C PRO A 6 36.62 17.68 -38.06
N PRO A 7 36.37 17.63 -36.73
CA PRO A 7 35.84 16.45 -36.07
C PRO A 7 34.35 16.23 -36.41
N LYS A 8 33.99 14.96 -36.62
CA LYS A 8 32.59 14.51 -36.77
C LYS A 8 31.77 14.88 -35.52
N PRO A 9 30.48 15.25 -35.66
CA PRO A 9 29.64 15.56 -34.51
C PRO A 9 29.45 14.30 -33.65
N LYS A 10 29.77 14.42 -32.35
CA LYS A 10 29.39 13.44 -31.33
C LYS A 10 27.87 13.39 -31.29
N SER A 11 27.29 12.25 -31.63
CA SER A 11 25.89 11.93 -31.37
C SER A 11 25.63 12.10 -29.87
N ALA A 12 24.81 13.08 -29.51
CA ALA A 12 24.29 13.23 -28.16
C ALA A 12 23.55 11.95 -27.76
N GLN A 13 24.10 11.19 -26.82
CA GLN A 13 23.34 10.20 -26.09
C GLN A 13 22.33 10.96 -25.23
N VAL A 14 21.09 11.01 -25.70
CA VAL A 14 19.94 11.35 -24.87
C VAL A 14 19.79 10.23 -23.85
N ILE A 15 20.26 10.47 -22.63
CA ILE A 15 19.98 9.65 -21.46
C ILE A 15 18.48 9.79 -21.20
N ASN A 16 17.72 8.75 -21.54
CA ASN A 16 16.29 8.70 -21.33
C ASN A 16 16.03 8.30 -19.86
N ASP A 17 16.35 9.20 -18.93
CA ASP A 17 15.99 9.08 -17.52
C ASP A 17 14.60 9.69 -17.31
N SER A 18 13.56 8.86 -17.39
CA SER A 18 12.29 9.12 -16.69
C SER A 18 11.40 7.88 -16.72
N THR A 19 11.36 7.18 -15.58
CA THR A 19 10.28 6.26 -15.16
C THR A 19 9.74 5.31 -16.24
N GLY A 20 10.54 4.31 -16.60
CA GLY A 20 10.09 3.14 -17.34
C GLY A 20 9.00 2.38 -16.57
N ILE A 21 7.75 2.60 -16.94
CA ILE A 21 6.70 1.58 -16.84
C ILE A 21 6.57 1.06 -18.27
N ASP A 22 7.21 -0.08 -18.53
CA ASP A 22 7.04 -0.81 -19.77
C ASP A 22 5.56 -1.24 -19.89
N PRO A 23 4.86 -0.95 -21.00
CA PRO A 23 3.45 -1.28 -21.13
C PRO A 23 3.17 -2.77 -21.47
N ASP A 24 4.19 -3.59 -21.73
CA ASP A 24 4.00 -4.92 -22.34
C ASP A 24 4.29 -6.13 -21.41
N PHE A 25 4.35 -5.95 -20.08
CA PHE A 25 4.72 -7.05 -19.17
C PHE A 25 3.57 -7.91 -18.61
N GLU A 26 2.31 -7.73 -19.04
CA GLU A 26 1.22 -8.57 -18.51
C GLU A 26 0.21 -8.99 -19.60
N GLN A 27 0.54 -10.06 -20.32
CA GLN A 27 -0.46 -10.93 -20.94
C GLN A 27 -0.43 -12.30 -20.24
N PRO A 28 -1.58 -12.85 -19.79
CA PRO A 28 -1.64 -14.20 -19.27
C PRO A 28 -1.47 -15.21 -20.40
N LEU A 29 -0.49 -16.12 -20.30
CA LEU A 29 -0.38 -17.30 -21.14
C LEU A 29 -1.53 -18.27 -20.79
N LEU A 30 -2.60 -18.23 -21.58
CA LEU A 30 -3.63 -19.27 -21.58
C LEU A 30 -3.11 -20.48 -22.37
N HIS A 31 -2.59 -21.49 -21.67
CA HIS A 31 -2.39 -22.81 -22.27
C HIS A 31 -3.68 -23.63 -22.17
N SER A 32 -4.36 -23.77 -23.31
CA SER A 32 -5.33 -24.83 -23.58
C SER A 32 -4.58 -26.14 -23.82
N ARG A 33 -4.83 -27.18 -23.02
CA ARG A 33 -4.50 -28.57 -23.39
C ARG A 33 -5.80 -29.33 -23.60
N HIS A 34 -6.10 -29.60 -24.87
CA HIS A 34 -7.01 -30.66 -25.30
C HIS A 34 -6.47 -32.01 -24.82
N SER A 35 -7.32 -32.80 -24.15
CA SER A 35 -7.10 -34.23 -23.92
C SER A 35 -8.00 -35.02 -24.86
N SER A 36 -7.41 -35.90 -25.65
CA SER A 36 -8.09 -36.92 -26.44
C SER A 36 -7.19 -38.14 -26.54
N GLY A 37 -7.76 -39.31 -26.27
CA GLY A 37 -7.31 -40.57 -26.86
C GLY A 37 -6.64 -41.57 -25.91
N ASN A 38 -7.44 -42.51 -25.42
CA ASN A 38 -7.04 -43.83 -24.92
C ASN A 38 -6.05 -44.55 -25.83
N THR A 39 -5.09 -45.28 -25.23
CA THR A 39 -4.81 -46.68 -25.60
C THR A 39 -4.21 -47.48 -24.45
N HIS A 40 -4.68 -48.73 -24.32
CA HIS A 40 -4.31 -49.76 -23.36
C HIS A 40 -2.85 -50.25 -23.47
N THR A 41 -2.28 -50.68 -22.34
CA THR A 41 -1.55 -51.97 -22.23
C THR A 41 -1.50 -52.46 -20.76
N LEU A 42 -1.89 -53.73 -20.59
CA LEU A 42 -1.77 -54.53 -19.37
C LEU A 42 -0.35 -55.11 -19.26
N SER A 43 0.18 -55.23 -18.04
CA SER A 43 0.90 -56.43 -17.60
C SER A 43 0.93 -56.54 -16.07
N THR A 44 0.86 -57.78 -15.60
CA THR A 44 0.54 -58.26 -14.25
C THR A 44 1.77 -58.95 -13.65
N PHE A 45 2.05 -58.76 -12.35
CA PHE A 45 2.75 -59.69 -11.43
C PHE A 45 2.43 -59.21 -10.00
N GLN A 46 1.58 -59.84 -9.18
CA GLN A 46 1.56 -61.14 -8.50
C GLN A 46 2.39 -61.23 -7.19
N GLN A 47 1.62 -61.25 -6.07
CA GLN A 47 1.78 -61.94 -4.77
C GLN A 47 2.93 -61.64 -3.79
N GLN A 48 2.53 -61.18 -2.58
CA GLN A 48 2.59 -61.83 -1.24
C GLN A 48 2.42 -60.70 -0.19
N GLY A 49 1.56 -60.69 0.84
CA GLY A 49 0.68 -61.67 1.45
C GLY A 49 1.06 -61.94 2.91
N VAL A 50 0.69 -61.09 3.89
CA VAL A 50 0.45 -61.49 5.31
C VAL A 50 -0.62 -60.58 5.97
N SER A 51 -1.47 -61.23 6.76
CA SER A 51 -2.77 -60.81 7.33
C SER A 51 -2.68 -60.50 8.83
N ARG A 52 -3.52 -59.58 9.35
CA ARG A 52 -4.48 -59.83 10.46
C ARG A 52 -5.34 -58.60 10.82
N ARG A 53 -6.64 -58.85 11.03
CA ARG A 53 -7.78 -58.01 11.51
C ARG A 53 -8.14 -58.49 12.96
N PRO A 54 -9.25 -58.06 13.61
CA PRO A 54 -9.72 -56.72 14.02
C PRO A 54 -10.12 -56.72 15.53
N THR A 55 -10.71 -55.64 16.07
CA THR A 55 -11.78 -55.72 17.10
C THR A 55 -12.53 -54.40 17.24
N SER A 56 -13.83 -54.53 17.51
CA SER A 56 -14.90 -53.54 17.61
C SER A 56 -15.47 -53.52 19.03
N GLU A 57 -16.09 -52.41 19.44
CA GLU A 57 -17.40 -52.28 20.16
C GLU A 57 -17.52 -50.87 20.78
N SER A 58 -18.53 -50.05 20.41
CA SER A 58 -19.92 -49.92 20.94
C SER A 58 -19.98 -48.98 22.17
N GLY A 59 -20.91 -48.06 22.44
CA GLY A 59 -22.19 -47.53 21.90
C GLY A 59 -22.33 -46.07 22.46
N SER A 60 -23.43 -45.30 22.46
CA SER A 60 -24.88 -45.55 22.36
C SER A 60 -25.65 -44.20 22.51
N LEU A 61 -26.75 -43.99 21.76
CA LEU A 61 -27.98 -43.18 22.02
C LEU A 61 -27.90 -41.61 22.06
N ASN A 62 -28.87 -40.80 21.59
CA ASN A 62 -30.33 -40.96 21.56
C ASN A 62 -31.10 -39.97 20.63
N ALA A 63 -32.23 -40.45 20.07
CA ALA A 63 -33.54 -39.86 19.66
C ALA A 63 -33.68 -38.38 19.18
N SER A 64 -34.51 -37.99 18.18
CA SER A 64 -35.96 -38.27 18.03
C SER A 64 -36.51 -37.88 16.63
N LYS A 65 -37.64 -38.49 16.22
CA LYS A 65 -38.42 -38.27 14.98
C LYS A 65 -39.90 -37.98 15.34
N ARG A 66 -40.68 -37.50 14.34
CA ARG A 66 -42.17 -37.43 14.14
C ARG A 66 -42.85 -36.08 14.51
N TYR A 67 -43.92 -35.57 13.88
CA TYR A 67 -44.76 -35.80 12.65
C TYR A 67 -45.74 -34.57 12.53
N LYS A 68 -46.35 -34.31 11.35
CA LYS A 68 -47.46 -33.35 11.03
C LYS A 68 -48.83 -33.76 11.68
N PRO A 69 -50.04 -33.10 11.56
CA PRO A 69 -50.59 -32.20 10.49
C PRO A 69 -51.73 -31.15 10.85
N SER A 70 -52.40 -30.61 9.80
CA SER A 70 -53.71 -29.89 9.67
C SER A 70 -53.68 -28.34 9.75
N GLN A 71 -54.17 -27.52 8.79
CA GLN A 71 -55.46 -27.31 8.05
C GLN A 71 -56.55 -26.53 8.81
N HIS A 72 -56.88 -25.31 8.33
CA HIS A 72 -58.15 -24.53 8.35
C HIS A 72 -57.84 -23.15 7.69
N HIS A 73 -58.41 -22.68 6.57
CA HIS A 73 -59.76 -22.34 6.09
C HIS A 73 -60.33 -21.00 6.62
N ASP A 74 -60.70 -20.13 5.66
CA ASP A 74 -61.68 -19.00 5.64
C ASP A 74 -61.06 -17.67 5.15
N LYS A 75 -61.42 -17.12 3.96
CA LYS A 75 -62.68 -16.44 3.53
C LYS A 75 -62.79 -15.02 4.13
N ASP A 76 -63.20 -13.93 3.49
CA ASP A 76 -63.83 -13.53 2.21
C ASP A 76 -63.30 -12.07 1.91
N GLU A 77 -63.39 -11.48 0.72
CA GLU A 77 -64.53 -10.66 0.30
C GLU A 77 -64.47 -10.30 -1.20
N SER A 78 -65.66 -10.32 -1.79
CA SER A 78 -66.11 -10.05 -3.16
C SER A 78 -66.28 -8.56 -3.49
N THR A 79 -66.26 -8.18 -4.78
CA THR A 79 -67.45 -7.74 -5.54
C THR A 79 -67.12 -7.45 -7.02
N ASP A 80 -68.07 -7.84 -7.87
CA ASP A 80 -68.11 -7.80 -9.32
C ASP A 80 -68.38 -6.40 -9.92
N ASP A 81 -67.91 -6.12 -11.14
CA ASP A 81 -68.72 -6.04 -12.39
C ASP A 81 -68.03 -5.27 -13.53
N GLU A 82 -68.13 -5.87 -14.73
CA GLU A 82 -68.32 -5.31 -16.11
C GLU A 82 -67.45 -4.13 -16.61
N SER A 83 -67.03 -3.98 -17.86
CA SER A 83 -67.02 -4.76 -19.11
C SER A 83 -66.18 -3.94 -20.13
N ASP A 84 -65.58 -4.65 -21.09
CA ASP A 84 -65.19 -4.23 -22.44
C ASP A 84 -63.89 -3.43 -22.75
N ASP A 85 -63.14 -4.08 -23.65
CA ASP A 85 -62.28 -3.58 -24.72
C ASP A 85 -60.93 -2.91 -24.42
N ALA A 86 -59.86 -3.73 -24.40
CA ALA A 86 -58.71 -3.59 -25.30
C ALA A 86 -57.76 -4.80 -25.17
N SER A 87 -57.76 -5.66 -26.18
CA SER A 87 -56.97 -6.88 -26.27
C SER A 87 -55.46 -6.66 -26.48
N GLU A 88 -54.72 -7.06 -25.45
CA GLU A 88 -53.49 -7.87 -25.39
C GLU A 88 -52.50 -8.05 -26.56
N ALA A 89 -51.23 -7.87 -26.16
CA ALA A 89 -50.09 -8.80 -26.28
C ALA A 89 -49.40 -9.06 -27.63
N MET A 90 -48.08 -8.83 -27.63
CA MET A 90 -47.14 -9.46 -28.55
C MET A 90 -45.96 -10.08 -27.79
N ALA A 91 -46.04 -11.38 -27.57
CA ALA A 91 -44.91 -12.26 -27.31
C ALA A 91 -44.56 -12.97 -28.64
N ILE A 92 -43.32 -12.85 -29.09
CA ILE A 92 -42.84 -13.45 -30.35
C ILE A 92 -42.11 -14.76 -30.04
N ASN A 93 -42.64 -15.86 -30.57
CA ASN A 93 -41.87 -17.06 -30.90
C ASN A 93 -42.54 -17.83 -32.06
N ARG A 94 -41.89 -17.79 -33.25
CA ARG A 94 -41.86 -18.74 -34.42
C ARG A 94 -43.20 -19.31 -34.95
N PRO A 95 -43.40 -19.57 -36.27
CA PRO A 95 -42.83 -20.77 -36.96
C PRO A 95 -42.77 -20.64 -38.55
N PRO A 96 -42.94 -21.67 -39.44
CA PRO A 96 -41.95 -22.00 -40.49
C PRO A 96 -42.49 -22.19 -41.96
N LEU A 97 -41.58 -22.58 -42.88
CA LEU A 97 -41.73 -23.40 -44.12
C LEU A 97 -42.45 -22.91 -45.41
N ASN A 98 -41.68 -22.95 -46.51
CA ASN A 98 -41.97 -23.27 -47.94
C ASN A 98 -43.04 -22.50 -48.76
N ARG A 99 -42.67 -21.92 -49.93
CA ARG A 99 -42.73 -22.55 -51.29
C ARG A 99 -42.49 -21.54 -52.46
N LEU A 100 -41.66 -21.94 -53.43
CA LEU A 100 -41.48 -21.61 -54.88
C LEU A 100 -41.79 -20.22 -55.49
N GLY A 101 -40.87 -19.77 -56.37
CA GLY A 101 -41.15 -18.85 -57.49
C GLY A 101 -39.89 -18.26 -58.15
N ASP A 102 -39.69 -18.57 -59.44
CA ASP A 102 -38.51 -18.31 -60.28
C ASP A 102 -38.01 -16.86 -60.44
N SER A 103 -36.69 -16.67 -60.54
CA SER A 103 -35.98 -16.26 -61.77
C SER A 103 -34.65 -15.51 -61.53
N ARG A 104 -33.60 -16.10 -62.12
CA ARG A 104 -32.42 -15.48 -62.75
C ARG A 104 -31.50 -14.53 -61.95
N SER A 105 -30.36 -15.14 -61.62
CA SER A 105 -29.02 -14.83 -62.17
C SER A 105 -27.99 -14.09 -61.29
N LYS A 106 -26.87 -14.81 -61.10
CA LYS A 106 -25.48 -14.40 -60.87
C LYS A 106 -25.13 -13.68 -59.55
N SER A 107 -24.74 -14.45 -58.53
CA SER A 107 -23.34 -14.55 -58.08
C SER A 107 -23.26 -15.46 -56.84
N GLN A 108 -22.09 -16.09 -56.65
CA GLN A 108 -21.61 -16.92 -55.53
C GLN A 108 -21.29 -18.36 -55.98
N ARG A 109 -20.00 -18.70 -55.96
CA ARG A 109 -19.40 -19.46 -54.85
C ARG A 109 -17.87 -19.60 -55.01
N PRO A 110 -17.13 -19.73 -53.89
CA PRO A 110 -15.69 -19.94 -53.85
C PRO A 110 -15.35 -21.42 -54.03
N LEU A 111 -14.20 -21.74 -54.63
CA LEU A 111 -13.70 -23.11 -54.75
C LEU A 111 -12.18 -23.15 -54.57
N LEU A 112 -11.75 -23.76 -53.47
CA LEU A 112 -10.45 -24.45 -53.39
C LEU A 112 -10.49 -25.66 -54.34
N LYS A 113 -9.41 -25.88 -55.07
CA LYS A 113 -9.16 -27.14 -55.77
C LYS A 113 -7.68 -27.50 -55.67
N ASP A 114 -7.37 -28.55 -54.92
CA ASP A 114 -6.14 -29.32 -55.06
C ASP A 114 -6.33 -30.31 -56.22
N GLU A 115 -5.31 -30.46 -57.07
CA GLU A 115 -5.20 -31.61 -57.97
C GLU A 115 -3.72 -31.83 -58.34
N ASP A 116 -3.13 -32.87 -57.75
CA ASP A 116 -1.95 -33.55 -58.24
C ASP A 116 -2.24 -34.27 -59.56
N ARG A 117 -1.36 -34.10 -60.57
CA ARG A 117 -0.89 -35.16 -61.48
C ARG A 117 0.00 -34.61 -62.61
N GLY A 118 1.12 -35.30 -62.87
CA GLY A 118 1.61 -35.49 -64.24
C GLY A 118 3.06 -35.08 -64.52
N ARG A 119 3.99 -36.00 -64.27
CA ARG A 119 5.39 -36.01 -64.72
C ARG A 119 5.49 -36.07 -66.26
N ARG A 120 6.40 -35.30 -66.88
CA ARG A 120 7.18 -35.71 -68.07
C ARG A 120 8.41 -34.81 -68.29
N ILE A 121 9.44 -35.46 -68.80
CA ILE A 121 10.86 -35.08 -68.92
C ILE A 121 11.11 -34.36 -70.26
N GLY A 122 12.07 -33.42 -70.29
CA GLY A 122 12.67 -32.93 -71.52
C GLY A 122 13.63 -31.74 -71.32
N SER A 123 14.94 -32.02 -71.18
CA SER A 123 16.04 -31.12 -71.61
C SER A 123 16.42 -31.54 -73.05
N PRO A 124 17.19 -30.78 -73.89
CA PRO A 124 18.28 -29.85 -73.54
C PRO A 124 18.52 -28.64 -74.50
N LEU A 125 19.69 -27.99 -74.31
CA LEU A 125 20.50 -27.09 -75.19
C LEU A 125 20.54 -25.57 -74.93
N SER A 126 21.61 -25.17 -74.22
CA SER A 126 22.68 -24.19 -74.55
C SER A 126 22.39 -22.88 -75.29
N ALA A 127 22.77 -21.73 -74.69
CA ALA A 127 24.01 -20.98 -75.00
C ALA A 127 24.08 -19.61 -74.28
N ASP A 128 25.25 -19.34 -73.69
CA ASP A 128 25.94 -18.07 -73.38
C ASP A 128 25.22 -16.84 -72.82
N GLY A 129 25.87 -16.25 -71.79
CA GLY A 129 25.64 -14.86 -71.38
C GLY A 129 26.07 -14.61 -69.93
N ASP A 130 27.28 -14.08 -69.78
CA ASP A 130 28.00 -13.79 -68.54
C ASP A 130 27.29 -12.87 -67.51
N GLU A 131 27.82 -13.03 -66.29
CA GLU A 131 27.99 -12.04 -65.22
C GLU A 131 26.90 -11.77 -64.17
N ALA A 132 27.36 -11.99 -62.94
CA ALA A 132 26.66 -11.90 -61.68
C ALA A 132 26.47 -10.46 -61.21
N THR A 133 25.26 -10.13 -60.75
CA THR A 133 25.05 -9.37 -59.50
C THR A 133 23.61 -9.51 -59.03
N ARG A 134 23.33 -10.49 -58.16
CA ARG A 134 22.06 -10.53 -57.39
C ARG A 134 22.24 -9.70 -56.12
N PRO A 135 21.32 -8.77 -55.79
CA PRO A 135 21.34 -8.10 -54.49
C PRO A 135 21.00 -9.11 -53.39
N SER A 136 21.87 -9.16 -52.39
CA SER A 136 21.77 -9.97 -51.19
C SER A 136 20.54 -9.57 -50.37
N TYR A 137 19.69 -10.56 -50.07
CA TYR A 137 18.64 -10.45 -49.08
C TYR A 137 19.26 -10.04 -47.75
N THR A 138 18.90 -8.83 -47.29
CA THR A 138 19.26 -8.35 -45.96
C THR A 138 18.66 -9.30 -44.93
N THR A 139 19.54 -9.95 -44.17
CA THR A 139 19.21 -10.72 -42.98
C THR A 139 18.43 -9.82 -42.04
N ARG A 140 17.13 -10.08 -41.92
CA ARG A 140 16.25 -9.52 -40.91
C ARG A 140 16.89 -9.82 -39.54
N ARG A 141 17.54 -8.82 -38.93
CA ARG A 141 18.01 -8.91 -37.54
C ARG A 141 16.81 -9.23 -36.67
N ARG A 142 16.63 -10.52 -36.34
CA ARG A 142 15.82 -10.91 -35.18
C ARG A 142 16.50 -10.23 -33.99
N SER A 143 15.83 -9.25 -33.42
CA SER A 143 16.10 -8.79 -32.06
C SER A 143 16.06 -10.03 -31.18
N THR A 144 17.24 -10.51 -30.79
CA THR A 144 17.33 -11.47 -29.70
C THR A 144 16.96 -10.66 -28.47
N PHE A 145 15.75 -10.89 -27.95
CA PHE A 145 15.41 -10.49 -26.59
C PHE A 145 16.44 -11.17 -25.69
N ARG A 146 17.47 -10.41 -25.30
CA ARG A 146 18.42 -10.83 -24.27
C ARG A 146 17.59 -10.96 -23.00
N SER A 147 17.27 -12.20 -22.63
CA SER A 147 16.65 -12.53 -21.35
C SER A 147 17.48 -11.87 -20.26
N ARG A 148 16.96 -10.79 -19.68
CA ARG A 148 17.58 -10.15 -18.52
C ARG A 148 17.63 -11.23 -17.45
N THR A 149 18.81 -11.44 -16.85
CA THR A 149 18.94 -12.45 -15.81
C THR A 149 18.02 -12.07 -14.65
N PRO A 150 17.25 -13.02 -14.07
CA PRO A 150 16.30 -12.73 -13.00
C PRO A 150 16.94 -12.04 -11.78
N GLU A 151 18.24 -12.25 -11.56
CA GLU A 151 19.03 -11.56 -10.55
C GLU A 151 19.15 -10.04 -10.80
N TYR A 152 19.30 -9.60 -12.05
CA TYR A 152 19.43 -8.18 -12.39
C TYR A 152 18.12 -7.41 -12.16
N ASP A 153 16.98 -8.04 -12.48
CA ASP A 153 15.68 -7.40 -12.33
C ASP A 153 15.21 -7.33 -10.86
N THR A 154 15.50 -8.35 -10.04
CA THR A 154 15.21 -8.32 -8.59
C THR A 154 16.05 -7.28 -7.83
N LYS A 155 17.33 -7.10 -8.22
CA LYS A 155 18.21 -6.06 -7.68
C LYS A 155 17.69 -4.66 -8.00
N ASN A 156 17.26 -4.42 -9.23
CA ASN A 156 16.71 -3.13 -9.65
C ASN A 156 15.37 -2.83 -8.98
N ALA A 157 14.49 -3.83 -8.82
CA ALA A 157 13.24 -3.69 -8.09
C ALA A 157 13.47 -3.29 -6.62
N THR A 158 14.46 -3.92 -5.96
CA THR A 158 14.81 -3.58 -4.58
C THR A 158 15.41 -2.18 -4.48
N ARG A 159 16.33 -1.82 -5.37
CA ARG A 159 16.89 -0.46 -5.42
C ARG A 159 15.80 0.59 -5.60
N ARG A 160 14.89 0.38 -6.55
CA ARG A 160 13.76 1.29 -6.80
C ARG A 160 12.86 1.43 -5.57
N LYS A 161 12.54 0.33 -4.89
CA LYS A 161 11.78 0.32 -3.63
C LYS A 161 12.43 1.23 -2.59
N TYR A 162 13.74 1.10 -2.38
CA TYR A 162 14.49 1.91 -1.43
C TYR A 162 14.64 3.36 -1.85
N THR A 163 14.90 3.65 -3.12
CA THR A 163 14.95 5.04 -3.60
C THR A 163 13.63 5.77 -3.35
N ILE A 164 12.50 5.10 -3.61
CA ILE A 164 11.17 5.64 -3.31
C ILE A 164 10.97 5.81 -1.80
N ALA A 165 11.32 4.80 -1.01
CA ALA A 165 11.22 4.87 0.45
C ALA A 165 12.09 6.01 1.04
N SER A 166 13.34 6.17 0.60
CA SER A 166 14.22 7.26 1.03
C SER A 166 13.70 8.63 0.61
N PHE A 167 13.13 8.76 -0.58
CA PHE A 167 12.46 9.99 -1.00
C PHE A 167 11.29 10.35 -0.07
N PHE A 168 10.40 9.40 0.20
CA PHE A 168 9.27 9.63 1.10
C PHE A 168 9.71 9.81 2.56
N LEU A 169 10.82 9.20 2.97
CA LEU A 169 11.42 9.47 4.29
C LEU A 169 11.82 10.93 4.41
N VAL A 170 12.64 11.46 3.50
CA VAL A 170 13.06 12.86 3.53
C VAL A 170 11.87 13.81 3.45
N LEU A 171 10.91 13.52 2.56
CA LEU A 171 9.68 14.30 2.44
C LEU A 171 8.87 14.31 3.74
N SER A 172 8.77 13.15 4.41
CA SER A 172 8.07 13.00 5.69
C SER A 172 8.73 13.81 6.79
N LEU A 173 10.06 13.75 6.91
CA LEU A 173 10.82 14.48 7.94
C LEU A 173 10.69 15.99 7.75
N LEU A 174 10.88 16.50 6.52
CA LEU A 174 10.74 17.93 6.25
C LEU A 174 9.32 18.43 6.52
N SER A 175 8.31 17.66 6.11
CA SER A 175 6.92 18.03 6.33
C SER A 175 6.54 17.98 7.81
N PHE A 176 7.07 17.00 8.56
CA PHE A 176 6.86 16.92 10.01
C PHE A 176 7.44 18.14 10.71
N VAL A 177 8.67 18.55 10.39
CA VAL A 177 9.28 19.75 10.99
C VAL A 177 8.43 20.99 10.71
N VAL A 178 7.97 21.18 9.46
CA VAL A 178 7.10 22.32 9.13
C VAL A 178 5.78 22.24 9.90
N GLN A 179 5.19 21.05 10.01
CA GLN A 179 3.96 20.85 10.78
C GLN A 179 4.15 21.20 12.25
N THR A 180 5.23 20.73 12.90
CA THR A 180 5.45 20.98 14.33
C THR A 180 5.69 22.45 14.62
N GLU A 181 6.56 23.11 13.87
CA GLU A 181 6.85 24.53 14.05
C GLU A 181 5.59 25.39 13.86
N THR A 182 4.82 25.12 12.80
CA THR A 182 3.58 25.86 12.55
C THR A 182 2.51 25.57 13.60
N ALA A 183 2.36 24.33 14.06
CA ALA A 183 1.41 23.97 15.10
C ALA A 183 1.73 24.63 16.44
N VAL A 184 3.01 24.64 16.84
CA VAL A 184 3.49 25.32 18.05
C VAL A 184 3.21 26.81 17.98
N TYR A 185 3.55 27.46 16.86
CA TYR A 185 3.31 28.90 16.66
C TYR A 185 1.81 29.26 16.71
N ILE A 186 0.94 28.44 16.09
CA ILE A 186 -0.51 28.67 16.11
C ILE A 186 -1.08 28.59 17.53
N GLN A 187 -0.61 27.65 18.34
CA GLN A 187 -1.13 27.44 19.69
C GLN A 187 -0.54 28.43 20.69
N HIS A 188 0.78 28.63 20.69
CA HIS A 188 1.46 29.46 21.69
C HIS A 188 1.49 30.96 21.35
N ASP A 189 1.82 31.33 20.11
CA ASP A 189 2.00 32.73 19.74
C ASP A 189 0.69 33.39 19.29
N LEU A 190 -0.16 32.65 18.58
CA LEU A 190 -1.45 33.14 18.09
C LEU A 190 -2.63 32.82 19.03
N GLY A 191 -2.43 32.00 20.07
CA GLY A 191 -3.43 31.68 21.08
C GLY A 191 -4.65 30.90 20.56
N TRP A 192 -4.53 30.20 19.42
CA TRP A 192 -5.63 29.38 18.89
C TRP A 192 -5.58 27.96 19.48
N GLU A 193 -5.97 27.85 20.75
CA GLU A 193 -5.91 26.63 21.56
C GLU A 193 -7.11 25.70 21.31
N LYS A 194 -7.23 25.17 20.09
CA LYS A 194 -8.32 24.27 19.69
C LYS A 194 -7.79 22.88 19.29
N PRO A 195 -7.37 22.05 20.25
CA PRO A 195 -6.67 20.79 19.97
C PRO A 195 -7.51 19.79 19.18
N TYR A 196 -8.78 19.60 19.52
CA TYR A 196 -9.64 18.66 18.81
C TYR A 196 -9.98 19.16 17.41
N CYS A 197 -10.28 20.45 17.25
CA CYS A 197 -10.47 21.08 15.94
C CYS A 197 -9.22 20.94 15.06
N MET A 198 -8.03 21.15 15.63
CA MET A 198 -6.76 20.97 14.92
C MET A 198 -6.57 19.51 14.49
N LEU A 199 -6.84 18.53 15.37
CA LEU A 199 -6.83 17.10 15.02
C LEU A 199 -7.80 16.81 13.87
N TYR A 200 -9.04 17.29 13.97
CA TYR A 200 -10.08 17.05 12.97
C TYR A 200 -9.69 17.62 11.59
N LEU A 201 -9.18 18.84 11.54
CA LEU A 201 -8.75 19.49 10.29
C LEU A 201 -7.50 18.82 9.70
N THR A 202 -6.52 18.50 10.53
CA THR A 202 -5.25 17.89 10.09
C THR A 202 -5.41 16.44 9.66
N HIS A 203 -6.16 15.61 10.38
CA HIS A 203 -6.44 14.22 9.98
C HIS A 203 -7.49 14.16 8.87
N GLY A 204 -8.46 15.08 8.86
CA GLY A 204 -9.48 15.17 7.81
C GLY A 204 -8.88 15.50 6.44
N SER A 205 -7.81 16.30 6.39
CA SER A 205 -7.14 16.66 5.13
C SER A 205 -6.52 15.47 4.40
N TRP A 206 -6.31 14.33 5.06
CA TRP A 206 -5.80 13.11 4.44
C TRP A 206 -6.71 12.62 3.31
N VAL A 207 -7.99 13.00 3.31
CA VAL A 207 -8.95 12.71 2.23
C VAL A 207 -8.47 13.19 0.86
N LEU A 208 -7.60 14.21 0.83
CA LEU A 208 -7.06 14.81 -0.39
C LEU A 208 -5.87 14.04 -0.97
N LEU A 209 -5.25 13.12 -0.23
CA LEU A 209 -4.04 12.42 -0.66
C LEU A 209 -4.26 11.61 -1.95
N TRP A 210 -5.36 10.87 -2.03
CA TRP A 210 -5.71 10.06 -3.19
C TRP A 210 -6.15 10.90 -4.38
N PRO A 211 -7.04 11.90 -4.24
CA PRO A 211 -7.36 12.84 -5.33
C PRO A 211 -6.12 13.54 -5.89
N ILE A 212 -5.22 14.04 -5.03
CA ILE A 212 -3.98 14.69 -5.45
C ILE A 212 -3.08 13.71 -6.19
N GLN A 213 -2.90 12.49 -5.66
CA GLN A 213 -2.12 11.47 -6.36
C GLN A 213 -2.74 11.08 -7.69
N LEU A 214 -4.07 10.93 -7.76
CA LEU A 214 -4.80 10.62 -8.99
C LEU A 214 -4.57 11.71 -10.03
N LEU A 215 -4.62 12.99 -9.62
CA LEU A 215 -4.34 14.14 -10.48
C LEU A 215 -2.90 14.10 -11.00
N LEU A 216 -1.91 13.83 -10.15
CA LEU A 216 -0.51 13.70 -10.54
C LEU A 216 -0.31 12.55 -11.54
N LEU A 217 -0.89 11.38 -11.28
CA LEU A 217 -0.86 10.23 -12.20
C LEU A 217 -1.56 10.54 -13.52
N ARG A 218 -2.66 11.29 -13.49
CA ARG A 218 -3.39 11.73 -14.68
C ARG A 218 -2.54 12.69 -15.53
N ILE A 219 -1.84 13.62 -14.89
CA ILE A 219 -0.91 14.55 -15.54
C ILE A 219 0.27 13.79 -16.20
N GLN A 220 0.81 12.78 -15.53
CA GLN A 220 1.87 11.93 -16.08
C GLN A 220 1.37 11.06 -17.25
N LYS A 221 0.12 10.59 -17.20
CA LYS A 221 -0.50 9.72 -18.20
C LYS A 221 -1.48 10.48 -19.11
N ARG A 222 -1.11 11.69 -19.55
CA ARG A 222 -1.95 12.54 -20.42
C ARG A 222 -2.37 11.87 -21.72
N LYS A 223 -1.53 11.00 -22.29
CA LYS A 223 -1.77 10.28 -23.55
C LYS A 223 -2.91 9.25 -23.49
N LEU A 224 -3.31 8.80 -22.29
CA LEU A 224 -4.42 7.86 -22.13
C LEU A 224 -5.76 8.59 -22.05
N SER A 225 -6.80 8.00 -22.63
CA SER A 225 -8.18 8.48 -22.44
C SER A 225 -8.60 8.30 -20.97
N TRP A 226 -9.49 9.18 -20.49
CA TRP A 226 -9.94 9.16 -19.09
C TRP A 226 -10.54 7.79 -18.70
N GLY A 227 -11.41 7.23 -19.54
CA GLY A 227 -12.02 5.93 -19.28
C GLY A 227 -11.02 4.79 -19.17
N ALA A 228 -9.98 4.77 -20.01
CA ALA A 228 -8.93 3.75 -19.94
C ALA A 228 -8.05 3.92 -18.69
N PHE A 229 -7.66 5.15 -18.38
CA PHE A 229 -6.91 5.49 -17.17
C PHE A 229 -7.68 5.10 -15.90
N TRP A 230 -8.94 5.50 -15.80
CA TRP A 230 -9.79 5.25 -14.64
C TRP A 230 -10.03 3.75 -14.41
N ARG A 231 -10.35 3.00 -15.48
CA ARG A 231 -10.50 1.53 -15.39
C ARG A 231 -9.21 0.87 -14.92
N ARG A 232 -8.05 1.29 -15.43
CA ARG A 232 -6.74 0.77 -15.00
C ARG A 232 -6.45 1.11 -13.53
N HIS A 233 -6.75 2.33 -13.11
CA HIS A 233 -6.54 2.77 -11.72
C HIS A 233 -7.42 1.98 -10.74
N LEU A 234 -8.72 1.88 -11.02
CA LEU A 234 -9.64 1.08 -10.21
C LEU A 234 -9.28 -0.41 -10.21
N TYR A 235 -8.81 -0.96 -11.34
CA TYR A 235 -8.32 -2.32 -11.39
C TYR A 235 -7.12 -2.53 -10.46
N ILE A 236 -6.14 -1.61 -10.46
CA ILE A 236 -4.99 -1.63 -9.55
C ILE A 236 -5.44 -1.56 -8.10
N LEU A 237 -6.36 -0.65 -7.75
CA LEU A 237 -6.87 -0.53 -6.38
C LEU A 237 -7.60 -1.79 -5.93
N ARG A 238 -8.52 -2.30 -6.76
CA ARG A 238 -9.32 -3.49 -6.44
C ARG A 238 -8.45 -4.73 -6.25
N THR A 239 -7.55 -5.00 -7.19
CA THR A 239 -6.65 -6.15 -7.10
C THR A 239 -5.64 -5.98 -5.97
N THR A 240 -5.19 -4.76 -5.66
CA THR A 240 -4.35 -4.53 -4.47
C THR A 240 -5.12 -4.75 -3.18
N ALA A 241 -6.35 -4.28 -3.07
CA ALA A 241 -7.21 -4.55 -1.92
C ALA A 241 -7.47 -6.05 -1.73
N GLN A 242 -7.67 -6.80 -2.83
CA GLN A 242 -7.80 -8.27 -2.78
C GLN A 242 -6.49 -8.95 -2.34
N MET A 243 -5.33 -8.47 -2.76
CA MET A 243 -4.03 -8.98 -2.28
C MET A 243 -3.84 -8.69 -0.78
N VAL A 244 -4.29 -7.53 -0.31
CA VAL A 244 -4.24 -7.14 1.11
C VAL A 244 -5.15 -8.03 1.96
N GLU A 245 -6.38 -8.30 1.50
CA GLU A 245 -7.33 -9.17 2.18
C GLU A 245 -6.84 -10.64 2.21
N SER A 246 -6.39 -11.16 1.06
CA SER A 246 -5.97 -12.56 0.93
C SER A 246 -4.58 -12.86 1.48
N ARG A 247 -3.74 -11.83 1.67
CA ARG A 247 -2.30 -11.95 2.00
C ARG A 247 -1.45 -12.68 0.97
N ASN A 248 -1.99 -12.88 -0.22
CA ASN A 248 -1.32 -13.58 -1.30
C ASN A 248 -0.92 -12.59 -2.39
N LEU A 249 0.33 -12.70 -2.86
CA LEU A 249 0.81 -11.93 -4.00
C LEU A 249 0.13 -12.37 -5.30
N HIS A 250 -0.11 -13.67 -5.44
CA HIS A 250 -0.81 -14.26 -6.59
C HIS A 250 -2.27 -14.54 -6.21
N LEU A 251 -3.18 -13.77 -6.82
CA LEU A 251 -4.62 -13.91 -6.60
C LEU A 251 -5.14 -15.19 -7.25
N THR A 252 -5.94 -15.96 -6.52
CA THR A 252 -6.67 -17.10 -7.08
C THR A 252 -7.95 -16.66 -7.78
N THR A 253 -8.51 -17.48 -8.65
CA THR A 253 -9.80 -17.20 -9.33
C THR A 253 -10.91 -16.86 -8.32
N ARG A 254 -10.90 -17.52 -7.15
CA ARG A 254 -11.87 -17.26 -6.07
C ARG A 254 -11.76 -15.83 -5.51
N ASP A 255 -10.55 -15.29 -5.41
CA ASP A 255 -10.30 -13.97 -4.84
C ASP A 255 -10.85 -12.86 -5.75
N PHE A 256 -10.80 -13.04 -7.08
CA PHE A 256 -11.35 -12.09 -8.04
C PHE A 256 -12.88 -11.91 -7.90
N HIS A 257 -13.59 -12.98 -7.55
CA HIS A 257 -15.04 -12.95 -7.35
C HIS A 257 -15.47 -12.28 -6.04
N LYS A 258 -14.60 -12.21 -5.04
CA LYS A 258 -14.90 -11.56 -3.76
C LYS A 258 -14.68 -10.06 -3.82
N SER A 259 -15.62 -9.28 -3.28
CA SER A 259 -15.46 -7.83 -3.12
C SER A 259 -14.61 -7.53 -1.87
N PRO A 260 -13.50 -6.77 -1.99
CA PRO A 260 -12.65 -6.43 -0.85
C PRO A 260 -13.20 -5.26 -0.01
N ILE A 261 -14.28 -4.61 -0.45
CA ILE A 261 -14.80 -3.38 0.16
C ILE A 261 -15.16 -3.56 1.64
N PRO A 262 -15.92 -4.61 2.05
CA PRO A 262 -16.28 -4.77 3.47
C PRO A 262 -15.07 -4.97 4.38
N TYR A 263 -14.04 -5.68 3.89
CA TYR A 263 -12.78 -5.85 4.61
C TYR A 263 -12.09 -4.49 4.77
N ILE A 264 -11.91 -3.74 3.68
CA ILE A 264 -11.23 -2.44 3.72
C ILE A 264 -11.96 -1.45 4.63
N LEU A 265 -13.29 -1.35 4.58
CA LEU A 265 -14.04 -0.45 5.45
C LEU A 265 -13.89 -0.80 6.93
N ARG A 266 -13.95 -2.09 7.29
CA ARG A 266 -13.74 -2.55 8.68
C ARG A 266 -12.31 -2.27 9.14
N THR A 267 -11.31 -2.53 8.28
CA THR A 267 -9.91 -2.25 8.57
C THR A 267 -9.65 -0.75 8.70
N THR A 268 -10.24 0.09 7.85
CA THR A 268 -10.17 1.55 7.99
C THR A 268 -10.74 1.98 9.32
N ALA A 269 -11.95 1.54 9.69
CA ALA A 269 -12.54 1.92 10.98
C ALA A 269 -11.67 1.52 12.18
N LEU A 270 -11.11 0.30 12.16
CA LEU A 270 -10.22 -0.20 13.21
C LEU A 270 -8.93 0.62 13.30
N VAL A 271 -8.21 0.79 12.19
CA VAL A 271 -6.94 1.52 12.15
C VAL A 271 -7.15 3.00 12.49
N THR A 272 -8.19 3.64 11.96
CA THR A 272 -8.50 5.04 12.28
C THR A 272 -8.85 5.20 13.75
N THR A 273 -9.64 4.30 14.34
CA THR A 273 -9.97 4.40 15.77
C THR A 273 -8.71 4.27 16.65
N SER A 274 -7.83 3.31 16.35
CA SER A 274 -6.54 3.18 17.06
C SER A 274 -5.69 4.44 16.93
N LEU A 275 -5.59 5.00 15.72
CA LEU A 275 -4.86 6.24 15.46
C LEU A 275 -5.48 7.44 16.19
N THR A 276 -6.81 7.56 16.22
CA THR A 276 -7.50 8.67 16.88
C THR A 276 -7.35 8.62 18.39
N VAL A 277 -7.41 7.45 19.02
CA VAL A 277 -7.17 7.34 20.46
C VAL A 277 -5.71 7.66 20.79
N ALA A 278 -4.77 7.16 20.00
CA ALA A 278 -3.34 7.49 20.15
C ALA A 278 -3.08 9.00 19.97
N GLY A 279 -3.53 9.59 18.86
CA GLY A 279 -3.36 11.02 18.59
C GLY A 279 -4.11 11.90 19.59
N GLY A 280 -5.34 11.54 19.95
CA GLY A 280 -6.14 12.25 20.97
C GLY A 280 -5.44 12.28 22.32
N SER A 281 -4.80 11.19 22.74
CA SER A 281 -4.03 11.16 23.98
C SER A 281 -2.83 12.11 23.97
N TRP A 282 -2.20 12.34 22.81
CA TRP A 282 -1.12 13.32 22.64
C TRP A 282 -1.62 14.75 22.88
N TYR A 283 -2.73 15.11 22.24
CA TYR A 283 -3.35 16.43 22.41
C TYR A 283 -3.91 16.67 23.82
N VAL A 284 -4.34 15.63 24.53
CA VAL A 284 -4.74 15.76 25.94
C VAL A 284 -3.53 15.92 26.84
N ALA A 285 -2.47 15.15 26.61
CA ALA A 285 -1.27 15.16 27.45
C ALA A 285 -0.47 16.46 27.33
N VAL A 286 -0.48 17.15 26.18
CA VAL A 286 0.27 18.41 25.99
C VAL A 286 -0.08 19.48 27.02
N ASN A 287 -1.34 19.49 27.52
CA ASN A 287 -1.80 20.45 28.53
C ASN A 287 -1.62 19.96 29.97
N LEU A 288 -1.17 18.72 30.16
CA LEU A 288 -1.04 18.08 31.47
C LEU A 288 0.41 17.82 31.87
N THR A 289 1.34 17.71 30.91
CA THR A 289 2.75 17.43 31.18
C THR A 289 3.69 18.41 30.47
N THR A 290 4.99 18.31 30.76
CA THR A 290 6.01 19.15 30.14
C THR A 290 6.28 18.71 28.70
N ALA A 291 6.67 19.64 27.83
CA ALA A 291 7.03 19.33 26.44
C ALA A 291 8.17 18.29 26.34
N SER A 292 9.09 18.30 27.31
CA SER A 292 10.18 17.33 27.44
C SER A 292 9.67 15.92 27.74
N ASP A 293 8.82 15.76 28.77
CA ASP A 293 8.22 14.46 29.12
C ASP A 293 7.34 13.94 27.98
N LEU A 294 6.53 14.81 27.37
CA LEU A 294 5.68 14.47 26.24
C LEU A 294 6.49 13.90 25.08
N THR A 295 7.59 14.58 24.72
CA THR A 295 8.50 14.14 23.65
C THR A 295 9.16 12.83 24.03
N ALA A 296 9.72 12.69 25.24
CA ALA A 296 10.39 11.47 25.66
C ALA A 296 9.47 10.24 25.64
N ILE A 297 8.29 10.36 26.25
CA ILE A 297 7.37 9.23 26.43
C ILE A 297 6.68 8.85 25.11
N TYR A 298 6.29 9.83 24.29
CA TYR A 298 5.65 9.56 23.00
C TYR A 298 6.57 8.79 22.04
N ASN A 299 7.86 9.13 22.04
CA ASN A 299 8.86 8.51 21.17
C ASN A 299 9.21 7.06 21.55
N CYS A 300 8.86 6.62 22.77
CA CYS A 300 8.87 5.19 23.11
C CYS A 300 7.92 4.36 22.23
N SER A 301 7.02 4.98 21.47
CA SER A 301 6.19 4.30 20.46
C SER A 301 7.00 3.49 19.45
N ALA A 302 8.24 3.89 19.13
CA ALA A 302 9.14 3.13 18.26
C ALA A 302 9.51 1.75 18.84
N PHE A 303 9.66 1.66 20.17
CA PHE A 303 9.84 0.38 20.86
C PHE A 303 8.58 -0.46 20.81
N PHE A 304 7.41 0.13 21.06
CA PHE A 304 6.14 -0.60 20.97
C PHE A 304 5.84 -1.07 19.54
N ALA A 305 6.18 -0.27 18.51
CA ALA A 305 6.09 -0.68 17.12
C ALA A 305 6.92 -1.94 16.84
N TYR A 306 8.13 -2.04 17.40
CA TYR A 306 8.95 -3.25 17.30
C TYR A 306 8.42 -4.40 18.15
N ALA A 307 8.01 -4.13 19.38
CA ALA A 307 7.46 -5.14 20.28
C ALA A 307 6.19 -5.77 19.72
N PHE A 308 5.32 -5.00 19.05
CA PHE A 308 4.13 -5.50 18.39
C PHE A 308 4.44 -6.12 17.01
N SER A 309 5.48 -5.69 16.29
CA SER A 309 5.79 -6.29 14.99
C SER A 309 6.19 -7.77 15.10
N ILE A 310 6.84 -8.17 16.20
CA ILE A 310 7.19 -9.57 16.45
C ILE A 310 5.94 -10.48 16.49
N PRO A 311 4.95 -10.31 17.39
CA PRO A 311 3.78 -11.19 17.45
C PRO A 311 2.74 -10.93 16.34
N LEU A 312 2.61 -9.71 15.80
CA LEU A 312 1.56 -9.42 14.82
C LEU A 312 2.01 -9.63 13.36
N LEU A 313 3.29 -9.40 13.03
CA LEU A 313 3.84 -9.57 11.68
C LEU A 313 4.69 -10.83 11.55
N ASN A 314 5.04 -11.49 12.67
CA ASN A 314 6.01 -12.58 12.73
C ASN A 314 7.41 -12.14 12.27
N ASP A 315 7.77 -10.89 12.57
CA ASP A 315 9.14 -10.41 12.36
C ASP A 315 10.11 -11.20 13.23
N LYS A 316 11.28 -11.53 12.68
CA LYS A 316 12.34 -12.19 13.45
C LYS A 316 12.94 -11.20 14.43
N LEU A 317 13.06 -11.62 15.70
CA LEU A 317 13.80 -10.86 16.69
C LEU A 317 15.27 -10.81 16.26
N ARG A 318 15.74 -9.61 15.93
CA ARG A 318 17.15 -9.36 15.67
C ARG A 318 17.72 -8.38 16.70
N PHE A 319 18.84 -8.76 17.31
CA PHE A 319 19.47 -7.98 18.37
C PHE A 319 20.02 -6.64 17.87
N ASP A 320 20.42 -6.54 16.61
CA ASP A 320 20.85 -5.28 15.99
C ASP A 320 19.70 -4.25 15.89
N LYS A 321 18.47 -4.70 15.59
CA LYS A 321 17.28 -3.85 15.63
C LYS A 321 16.94 -3.41 17.05
N VAL A 322 16.92 -4.35 18.01
CA VAL A 322 16.69 -4.05 19.45
C VAL A 322 17.68 -2.99 19.91
N PHE A 323 18.97 -3.21 19.66
CA PHE A 323 20.04 -2.31 20.05
C PHE A 323 19.85 -0.91 19.43
N SER A 324 19.50 -0.85 18.14
CA SER A 324 19.25 0.43 17.46
C SER A 324 18.09 1.20 18.10
N VAL A 325 16.99 0.52 18.44
CA VAL A 325 15.83 1.13 19.12
C VAL A 325 16.22 1.65 20.52
N VAL A 326 16.99 0.87 21.29
CA VAL A 326 17.47 1.29 22.61
C VAL A 326 18.38 2.52 22.51
N VAL A 327 19.32 2.53 21.58
CA VAL A 327 20.19 3.70 21.34
C VAL A 327 19.36 4.93 20.95
N ALA A 328 18.31 4.76 20.14
CA ALA A 328 17.41 5.85 19.79
C ALA A 328 16.69 6.41 21.02
N ILE A 329 16.14 5.55 21.88
CA ILE A 329 15.47 5.96 23.14
C ILE A 329 16.43 6.70 24.05
N VAL A 330 17.65 6.19 24.24
CA VAL A 330 18.69 6.89 25.02
C VAL A 330 18.97 8.27 24.43
N GLY A 331 19.09 8.37 23.09
CA GLY A 331 19.24 9.65 22.41
C GLY A 331 18.10 10.62 22.71
N VAL A 332 16.85 10.15 22.63
CA VAL A 332 15.66 10.97 22.97
C VAL A 332 15.69 11.42 24.43
N LEU A 333 16.00 10.52 25.37
CA LEU A 333 16.08 10.86 26.80
C LEU A 333 17.17 11.90 27.08
N VAL A 334 18.31 11.82 26.39
CA VAL A 334 19.39 12.82 26.49
C VAL A 334 18.93 14.17 25.95
N VAL A 335 18.22 14.23 24.82
CA VAL A 335 17.66 15.50 24.31
C VAL A 335 16.62 16.07 25.26
N ALA A 336 15.73 15.23 25.79
CA ALA A 336 14.62 15.66 26.63
C ALA A 336 15.08 16.15 28.02
N TYR A 337 15.99 15.41 28.66
CA TYR A 337 16.36 15.64 30.07
C TYR A 337 17.78 16.14 30.29
N GLY A 338 18.56 16.34 29.22
CA GLY A 338 19.92 16.83 29.38
C GLY A 338 19.97 18.28 29.90
N PRO A 339 21.06 18.68 30.56
CA PRO A 339 21.18 20.00 31.16
C PRO A 339 20.92 21.10 30.13
N SER A 340 19.94 21.94 30.41
CA SER A 340 19.71 23.18 29.66
C SER A 340 20.41 24.29 30.43
N ASP A 341 21.31 25.04 29.77
CA ASP A 341 22.13 26.11 30.38
C ASP A 341 21.29 27.33 30.87
N ALA A 342 19.97 27.16 31.00
CA ALA A 342 19.01 28.16 31.44
C ALA A 342 17.99 27.53 32.41
N SER A 343 18.39 27.29 33.66
CA SER A 343 17.46 27.31 34.80
C SER A 343 18.22 27.55 36.10
N GLY A 344 18.06 28.75 36.65
CA GLY A 344 18.31 29.00 38.06
C GLY A 344 17.15 28.44 38.90
N PRO A 345 17.38 28.05 40.15
CA PRO A 345 16.32 27.56 41.01
C PRO A 345 15.33 28.69 41.31
N SER A 346 14.08 28.49 40.92
CA SER A 346 12.96 29.34 41.35
C SER A 346 12.28 28.60 42.50
N ASP A 347 12.71 28.88 43.72
CA ASP A 347 12.21 28.27 44.96
C ASP A 347 11.35 29.32 45.67
N ASP A 348 10.08 29.42 45.27
CA ASP A 348 9.06 30.30 45.89
C ASP A 348 7.63 29.81 45.54
N GLY A 349 7.41 28.48 45.60
CA GLY A 349 6.12 27.84 45.28
C GLY A 349 5.28 27.47 46.52
N ASP A 350 3.94 27.56 46.40
CA ASP A 350 3.01 27.02 47.39
C ASP A 350 3.02 25.47 47.31
N PRO A 351 3.34 24.75 48.40
CA PRO A 351 3.43 23.29 48.39
C PRO A 351 2.12 22.59 47.98
N ALA A 352 0.96 23.23 48.14
CA ALA A 352 -0.32 22.68 47.68
C ALA A 352 -0.50 22.79 46.15
N GLN A 353 0.10 23.81 45.53
CA GLN A 353 0.09 24.00 44.08
C GLN A 353 1.11 23.07 43.42
N ASP A 354 2.30 22.93 44.00
CA ASP A 354 3.34 21.99 43.54
C ASP A 354 2.84 20.55 43.52
N ALA A 355 2.07 20.14 44.54
CA ALA A 355 1.47 18.81 44.59
C ALA A 355 0.42 18.57 43.49
N LYS A 356 -0.39 19.59 43.16
CA LYS A 356 -1.38 19.51 42.08
C LYS A 356 -0.69 19.47 40.71
N ASP A 357 0.34 20.27 40.51
CA ASP A 357 1.08 20.33 39.25
C ASP A 357 1.87 19.04 39.02
N ALA A 358 2.45 18.45 40.08
CA ALA A 358 3.06 17.13 40.03
C ALA A 358 2.04 16.03 39.68
N SER A 359 0.83 16.09 40.26
CA SER A 359 -0.25 15.13 39.97
C SER A 359 -0.74 15.25 38.52
N ASN A 360 -0.92 16.49 38.02
CA ASN A 360 -1.31 16.73 36.63
C ASN A 360 -0.24 16.22 35.65
N ARG A 361 1.04 16.48 35.95
CA ARG A 361 2.18 15.95 35.20
C ARG A 361 2.20 14.43 35.16
N ALA A 362 1.99 13.78 36.30
CA ALA A 362 1.93 12.32 36.38
C ALA A 362 0.77 11.75 35.54
N LEU A 363 -0.42 12.37 35.61
CA LEU A 363 -1.58 12.00 34.81
C LEU A 363 -1.28 12.15 33.31
N GLY A 364 -0.72 13.29 32.90
CA GLY A 364 -0.30 13.54 31.51
C GLY A 364 0.69 12.48 31.01
N ASN A 365 1.68 12.13 31.82
CA ASN A 365 2.68 11.09 31.52
C ASN A 365 2.07 9.70 31.34
N ILE A 366 1.07 9.34 32.15
CA ILE A 366 0.33 8.07 31.98
C ILE A 366 -0.48 8.08 30.68
N ILE A 367 -1.20 9.18 30.39
CA ILE A 367 -2.03 9.32 29.19
C ILE A 367 -1.17 9.19 27.93
N ILE A 368 -0.05 9.91 27.85
CA ILE A 368 0.84 9.81 26.69
C ILE A 368 1.59 8.47 26.63
N GLY A 369 1.85 7.84 27.77
CA GLY A 369 2.39 6.47 27.83
C GLY A 369 1.45 5.46 27.18
N VAL A 370 0.15 5.53 27.49
CA VAL A 370 -0.88 4.72 26.80
C VAL A 370 -0.96 5.11 25.32
N GLY A 371 -0.88 6.40 25.03
CA GLY A 371 -0.81 6.95 23.68
C GLY A 371 0.30 6.36 22.83
N SER A 372 1.51 6.26 23.37
CA SER A 372 2.67 5.75 22.65
C SER A 372 2.57 4.25 22.37
N VAL A 373 1.99 3.48 23.29
CA VAL A 373 1.66 2.06 23.07
C VAL A 373 0.66 1.91 21.92
N LEU A 374 -0.44 2.67 21.96
CA LEU A 374 -1.47 2.64 20.91
C LEU A 374 -0.94 3.16 19.57
N TYR A 375 -0.01 4.12 19.60
CA TYR A 375 0.63 4.62 18.40
C TYR A 375 1.50 3.52 17.77
N GLY A 376 2.36 2.86 18.55
CA GLY A 376 3.13 1.70 18.06
C GLY A 376 2.22 0.58 17.54
N LEU A 377 1.08 0.34 18.19
CA LEU A 377 0.08 -0.63 17.74
C LEU A 377 -0.56 -0.25 16.39
N TYR A 378 -0.94 1.02 16.16
CA TYR A 378 -1.57 1.41 14.89
C TYR A 378 -0.61 1.19 13.71
N GLU A 379 0.68 1.48 13.86
CA GLU A 379 1.64 1.31 12.77
C GLU A 379 1.72 -0.15 12.33
N VAL A 380 1.74 -1.05 13.31
CA VAL A 380 1.79 -2.49 13.10
C VAL A 380 0.45 -3.01 12.56
N LEU A 381 -0.68 -2.51 13.05
CA LEU A 381 -2.00 -2.84 12.51
C LEU A 381 -2.16 -2.36 11.06
N TYR A 382 -1.68 -1.17 10.73
CA TYR A 382 -1.66 -0.64 9.37
C TYR A 382 -0.78 -1.50 8.46
N LYS A 383 0.46 -1.79 8.87
CA LYS A 383 1.37 -2.66 8.09
C LYS A 383 0.77 -4.05 7.90
N ARG A 384 0.18 -4.61 8.95
CA ARG A 384 -0.51 -5.88 8.86
C ARG A 384 -1.69 -5.69 7.92
N GLN A 385 -2.75 -5.03 8.31
CA GLN A 385 -4.08 -5.18 7.72
C GLN A 385 -4.32 -4.37 6.44
N ALA A 386 -3.53 -3.32 6.18
CA ALA A 386 -3.79 -2.38 5.10
C ALA A 386 -2.66 -2.28 4.05
N CYS A 387 -1.48 -2.85 4.30
CA CYS A 387 -0.39 -2.83 3.33
C CYS A 387 -0.41 -4.07 2.42
N PRO A 388 -0.08 -3.92 1.13
CA PRO A 388 0.01 -5.06 0.23
C PRO A 388 1.16 -6.01 0.64
N PRO A 389 1.04 -7.31 0.32
CA PRO A 389 2.07 -8.29 0.61
C PRO A 389 3.42 -7.95 -0.02
N GLU A 390 4.49 -8.47 0.59
CA GLU A 390 5.84 -8.33 0.04
C GLU A 390 5.93 -8.92 -1.37
N GLY A 391 6.75 -8.30 -2.23
CA GLY A 391 6.86 -8.66 -3.65
C GLY A 391 5.91 -7.86 -4.54
N THR A 392 4.90 -7.17 -3.97
CA THR A 392 4.11 -6.20 -4.72
C THR A 392 4.98 -5.05 -5.21
N SER A 393 4.76 -4.58 -6.44
CA SER A 393 5.57 -3.49 -6.99
C SER A 393 5.46 -2.22 -6.13
N PRO A 394 6.56 -1.47 -5.91
CA PRO A 394 6.56 -0.29 -5.04
C PRO A 394 5.51 0.75 -5.43
N GLY A 395 5.26 0.92 -6.73
CA GLY A 395 4.23 1.85 -7.22
C GLY A 395 2.82 1.49 -6.77
N ARG A 396 2.46 0.20 -6.71
CA ARG A 396 1.16 -0.24 -6.19
C ARG A 396 1.04 0.01 -4.69
N GLY A 397 2.13 -0.21 -3.95
CA GLY A 397 2.24 0.13 -2.53
C GLY A 397 1.97 1.61 -2.27
N VAL A 398 2.62 2.50 -3.02
CA VAL A 398 2.42 3.97 -2.91
C VAL A 398 0.97 4.37 -3.20
N ILE A 399 0.40 3.88 -4.31
CA ILE A 399 -1.00 4.17 -4.68
C ILE A 399 -1.96 3.69 -3.62
N PHE A 400 -1.78 2.47 -3.12
CA PHE A 400 -2.69 1.90 -2.13
C PHE A 400 -2.55 2.58 -0.77
N ALA A 401 -1.34 2.90 -0.31
CA ALA A 401 -1.08 3.59 0.94
C ALA A 401 -1.82 4.93 1.02
N ASN A 402 -1.70 5.79 -0.01
CA ASN A 402 -2.41 7.07 -0.06
C ASN A 402 -3.93 6.92 -0.23
N THR A 403 -4.38 5.86 -0.93
CA THR A 403 -5.81 5.53 -0.99
C THR A 403 -6.34 5.20 0.40
N PHE A 404 -5.63 4.34 1.13
CA PHE A 404 -5.99 3.98 2.49
C PHE A 404 -5.91 5.17 3.44
N ALA A 405 -4.88 6.02 3.31
CA ALA A 405 -4.77 7.30 4.03
C ALA A 405 -5.99 8.20 3.77
N SER A 406 -6.48 8.25 2.53
CA SER A 406 -7.69 9.02 2.19
C SER A 406 -8.96 8.41 2.77
N LEU A 407 -9.02 7.08 2.93
CA LEU A 407 -10.11 6.43 3.67
C LEU A 407 -10.07 6.76 5.16
N ILE A 408 -8.87 6.87 5.76
CA ILE A 408 -8.71 7.37 7.14
C ILE A 408 -9.25 8.80 7.22
N GLY A 409 -8.85 9.70 6.32
CA GLY A 409 -9.35 11.07 6.28
C GLY A 409 -10.87 11.16 6.05
N ALA A 410 -11.42 10.33 5.17
CA ALA A 410 -12.86 10.24 4.95
C ALA A 410 -13.60 9.76 6.21
N PHE A 411 -13.06 8.76 6.92
CA PHE A 411 -13.62 8.30 8.19
C PHE A 411 -13.58 9.42 9.25
N THR A 412 -12.48 10.16 9.34
CA THR A 412 -12.35 11.32 10.23
C THR A 412 -13.44 12.34 9.94
N LEU A 413 -13.61 12.75 8.68
CA LEU A 413 -14.63 13.75 8.31
C LEU A 413 -16.06 13.26 8.52
N LEU A 414 -16.33 11.96 8.33
CA LEU A 414 -17.69 11.41 8.41
C LEU A 414 -18.11 10.97 9.82
N VAL A 415 -17.15 10.60 10.68
CA VAL A 415 -17.43 10.04 12.01
C VAL A 415 -16.91 10.94 13.13
N LEU A 416 -15.69 11.47 12.99
CA LEU A 416 -15.05 12.29 14.03
C LEU A 416 -15.49 13.75 14.02
N TRP A 417 -16.47 14.12 13.20
CA TRP A 417 -17.15 15.40 13.37
C TRP A 417 -18.17 15.36 14.54
N ILE A 418 -18.68 14.16 14.92
CA ILE A 418 -19.73 14.01 15.94
C ILE A 418 -19.31 14.57 17.31
N PRO A 419 -18.06 14.43 17.78
CA PRO A 419 -17.65 15.04 19.04
C PRO A 419 -17.55 16.57 19.01
N LEU A 420 -17.36 17.22 17.85
CA LEU A 420 -17.25 18.68 17.74
C LEU A 420 -18.45 19.43 18.35
N PRO A 421 -19.72 19.16 17.95
CA PRO A 421 -20.86 19.84 18.55
C PRO A 421 -21.03 19.51 20.04
N ILE A 422 -20.66 18.29 20.48
CA ILE A 422 -20.72 17.89 21.88
C ILE A 422 -19.73 18.73 22.70
N LEU A 423 -18.49 18.85 22.24
CA LEU A 423 -17.45 19.66 22.89
C LEU A 423 -17.81 21.15 22.93
N HIS A 424 -18.45 21.66 21.86
CA HIS A 424 -18.91 23.04 21.79
C HIS A 424 -20.04 23.32 22.80
N VAL A 425 -21.04 22.44 22.88
CA VAL A 425 -22.17 22.61 23.82
C VAL A 425 -21.74 22.44 25.28
N LEU A 426 -20.81 21.53 25.56
CA LEU A 426 -20.26 21.33 26.90
C LEU A 426 -19.28 22.44 27.31
N GLY A 427 -18.89 23.34 26.40
CA GLY A 427 -17.91 24.38 26.65
C GLY A 427 -16.48 23.86 26.89
N ILE A 428 -16.21 22.59 26.56
CA ILE A 428 -14.86 22.00 26.67
C ILE A 428 -13.96 22.59 25.58
N GLU A 429 -14.48 22.72 24.36
CA GLU A 429 -13.79 23.40 23.26
C GLU A 429 -14.81 24.12 22.38
N THR A 430 -14.81 25.46 22.39
CA THR A 430 -15.68 26.22 21.49
C THR A 430 -15.13 26.12 20.06
N PHE A 431 -15.89 25.47 19.17
CA PHE A 431 -15.56 25.47 17.74
C PHE A 431 -15.62 26.88 17.15
N GLU A 432 -14.46 27.38 16.72
CA GLU A 432 -14.28 28.69 16.11
C GLU A 432 -13.37 28.57 14.89
N TRP A 433 -13.79 29.14 13.77
CA TRP A 433 -12.95 29.18 12.57
C TRP A 433 -11.73 30.08 12.81
N PRO A 434 -10.51 29.63 12.43
CA PRO A 434 -9.33 30.47 12.51
C PRO A 434 -9.50 31.69 11.60
N ARG A 435 -8.99 32.85 12.03
CA ARG A 435 -9.05 34.11 11.28
C ARG A 435 -7.65 34.68 11.10
N GLY A 436 -7.47 35.46 10.02
CA GLY A 436 -6.21 36.16 9.75
C GLY A 436 -5.02 35.21 9.58
N GLU A 437 -3.91 35.55 10.22
CA GLU A 437 -2.64 34.82 10.16
C GLU A 437 -2.75 33.36 10.62
N ALA A 438 -3.55 33.10 11.65
CA ALA A 438 -3.81 31.76 12.17
C ALA A 438 -4.42 30.85 11.09
N ALA A 439 -5.29 31.38 10.22
CA ALA A 439 -5.91 30.60 9.14
C ALA A 439 -4.88 30.22 8.07
N SER A 440 -3.99 31.14 7.69
CA SER A 440 -2.93 30.86 6.71
C SER A 440 -1.90 29.87 7.23
N LEU A 441 -1.45 30.01 8.48
CA LEU A 441 -0.50 29.06 9.08
C LEU A 441 -1.16 27.71 9.34
N LEU A 442 -2.44 27.68 9.72
CA LEU A 442 -3.17 26.43 9.84
C LEU A 442 -3.28 25.71 8.50
N LEU A 443 -3.51 26.43 7.40
CA LEU A 443 -3.50 25.83 6.07
C LEU A 443 -2.14 25.19 5.74
N VAL A 444 -1.04 25.87 6.05
CA VAL A 444 0.32 25.32 5.88
C VAL A 444 0.51 24.08 6.75
N SER A 445 0.12 24.14 8.03
CA SER A 445 0.20 23.02 8.97
C SER A 445 -0.63 21.82 8.50
N VAL A 446 -1.84 22.05 7.98
CA VAL A 446 -2.73 21.01 7.44
C VAL A 446 -2.15 20.34 6.20
N ILE A 447 -1.52 21.11 5.30
CA ILE A 447 -0.84 20.58 4.11
C ILE A 447 0.41 19.80 4.50
N ALA A 448 1.20 20.35 5.44
CA ALA A 448 2.40 19.71 5.96
C ALA A 448 2.05 18.39 6.66
N ASN A 449 1.00 18.37 7.50
CA ASN A 449 0.50 17.15 8.13
C ASN A 449 0.06 16.12 7.09
N ALA A 450 -0.77 16.49 6.11
CA ALA A 450 -1.19 15.56 5.05
C ALA A 450 0.02 14.97 4.32
N THR A 451 1.00 15.81 3.99
CA THR A 451 2.23 15.40 3.29
C THR A 451 3.09 14.47 4.15
N PHE A 452 3.27 14.80 5.42
CA PHE A 452 3.94 13.94 6.40
C PHE A 452 3.23 12.59 6.48
N SER A 453 1.95 12.56 6.80
CA SER A 453 1.19 11.34 7.04
C SER A 453 1.09 10.44 5.81
N GLY A 454 0.82 11.01 4.63
CA GLY A 454 0.83 10.27 3.37
C GLY A 454 2.19 9.64 3.09
N SER A 455 3.27 10.41 3.27
CA SER A 455 4.65 9.93 3.11
C SER A 455 5.01 8.85 4.13
N PHE A 456 4.57 9.01 5.37
CA PHE A 456 4.81 8.08 6.47
C PHE A 456 4.10 6.73 6.24
N LEU A 457 2.82 6.76 5.82
CA LEU A 457 2.08 5.55 5.47
C LEU A 457 2.70 4.83 4.26
N VAL A 458 3.22 5.58 3.29
CA VAL A 458 3.99 5.01 2.17
C VAL A 458 5.28 4.37 2.68
N LEU A 459 6.00 5.04 3.58
CA LEU A 459 7.24 4.53 4.15
C LEU A 459 7.00 3.19 4.88
N ILE A 460 6.00 3.12 5.77
CA ILE A 460 5.63 1.88 6.46
C ILE A 460 5.25 0.79 5.46
N SER A 461 4.46 1.13 4.43
CA SER A 461 4.02 0.18 3.39
C SER A 461 5.19 -0.44 2.66
N LEU A 462 6.19 0.37 2.28
CA LEU A 462 7.36 -0.10 1.56
C LEU A 462 8.39 -0.77 2.50
N THR A 463 8.60 -0.27 3.70
CA THR A 463 9.65 -0.76 4.60
C THR A 463 9.05 -1.57 5.75
N SER A 464 9.17 -1.07 6.98
CA SER A 464 8.61 -1.65 8.20
C SER A 464 8.14 -0.54 9.13
N PRO A 465 7.20 -0.84 10.06
CA PRO A 465 6.80 0.07 11.14
C PRO A 465 8.01 0.59 11.90
N VAL A 466 8.89 -0.33 12.31
CA VAL A 466 10.10 -0.07 13.11
C VAL A 466 11.03 0.93 12.45
N LEU A 467 11.36 0.72 11.17
CA LEU A 467 12.24 1.62 10.44
C LEU A 467 11.61 3.01 10.32
N SER A 468 10.31 3.07 10.04
CA SER A 468 9.58 4.33 9.88
C SER A 468 9.52 5.11 11.20
N SER A 469 9.13 4.44 12.29
CA SER A 469 9.10 4.95 13.66
C SER A 469 10.44 5.54 14.10
N VAL A 470 11.53 4.76 14.01
CA VAL A 470 12.87 5.23 14.43
C VAL A 470 13.37 6.35 13.53
N ALA A 471 13.06 6.31 12.23
CA ALA A 471 13.42 7.40 11.33
C ALA A 471 12.70 8.70 11.68
N ALA A 472 11.42 8.62 12.09
CA ALA A 472 10.68 9.79 12.56
C ALA A 472 11.31 10.44 13.81
N LEU A 473 12.04 9.69 14.64
CA LEU A 473 12.78 10.25 15.79
C LEU A 473 13.88 11.25 15.37
N LEU A 474 14.43 11.14 14.16
CA LEU A 474 15.36 12.14 13.62
C LEU A 474 14.74 13.54 13.63
N THR A 475 13.42 13.63 13.53
CA THR A 475 12.69 14.90 13.54
C THR A 475 12.94 15.70 14.80
N ILE A 476 13.12 15.06 15.95
CA ILE A 476 13.42 15.76 17.22
C ILE A 476 14.67 16.61 17.08
N PHE A 477 15.72 16.04 16.48
CA PHE A 477 16.96 16.75 16.24
C PHE A 477 16.83 17.76 15.09
N LEU A 478 16.09 17.44 14.03
CA LEU A 478 15.84 18.37 12.92
C LEU A 478 15.06 19.61 13.37
N VAL A 479 14.05 19.44 14.24
CA VAL A 479 13.30 20.51 14.88
C VAL A 479 14.25 21.39 15.69
N ALA A 480 15.10 20.81 16.54
CA ALA A 480 16.10 21.58 17.30
C ALA A 480 17.04 22.39 16.38
N LEU A 481 17.48 21.81 15.26
CA LEU A 481 18.32 22.51 14.27
C LEU A 481 17.59 23.68 13.59
N VAL A 482 16.29 23.50 13.29
CA VAL A 482 15.47 24.57 12.71
C VAL A 482 15.21 25.66 13.74
N ASP A 483 14.88 25.30 14.98
CA ASP A 483 14.68 26.25 16.08
C ASP A 483 15.95 27.08 16.35
N TRP A 484 17.13 26.46 16.41
CA TRP A 484 18.40 27.20 16.50
C TRP A 484 18.56 28.21 15.36
N LYS A 485 18.22 27.82 14.13
CA LYS A 485 18.32 28.69 12.96
C LYS A 485 17.32 29.85 13.01
N LEU A 486 16.12 29.63 13.56
CA LEU A 486 15.07 30.64 13.66
C LEU A 486 15.29 31.60 14.83
N THR A 487 15.66 31.07 16.01
CA THR A 487 15.80 31.85 17.25
C THR A 487 17.21 32.38 17.50
N SER A 488 18.20 31.90 16.75
CA SER A 488 19.63 32.20 16.95
C SER A 488 20.19 31.81 18.32
N LYS A 489 19.45 31.02 19.12
CA LYS A 489 19.90 30.51 20.43
C LYS A 489 20.70 29.22 20.23
N PRO A 490 21.94 29.11 20.76
CA PRO A 490 22.79 27.96 20.52
C PRO A 490 22.16 26.67 21.03
N LEU A 491 22.37 25.57 20.30
CA LEU A 491 21.96 24.23 20.74
C LEU A 491 22.64 23.87 22.05
N SER A 492 21.90 23.30 23.00
CA SER A 492 22.48 22.72 24.20
C SER A 492 23.40 21.55 23.83
N SER A 493 24.43 21.33 24.64
CA SER A 493 25.32 20.16 24.47
C SER A 493 24.53 18.85 24.49
N ALA A 494 23.51 18.76 25.34
CA ALA A 494 22.56 17.66 25.40
C ALA A 494 21.84 17.39 24.06
N SER A 495 21.29 18.43 23.42
CA SER A 495 20.61 18.32 22.13
C SER A 495 21.55 17.83 21.03
N ILE A 496 22.83 18.22 21.06
CA ILE A 496 23.85 17.77 20.11
C ILE A 496 24.17 16.28 20.33
N TYR A 497 24.52 15.89 21.56
CA TYR A 497 24.86 14.49 21.87
C TYR A 497 23.68 13.54 21.64
N GLY A 498 22.50 13.90 22.13
CA GLY A 498 21.28 13.13 21.91
C GLY A 498 20.92 13.04 20.42
N GLY A 499 21.05 14.13 19.68
CA GLY A 499 20.87 14.16 18.22
C GLY A 499 21.82 13.21 17.47
N ILE A 500 23.10 13.21 17.83
CA ILE A 500 24.09 12.29 17.25
C ILE A 500 23.70 10.82 17.54
N LEU A 501 23.25 10.50 18.76
CA LEU A 501 22.79 9.15 19.10
C LEU A 501 21.58 8.72 18.26
N ILE A 502 20.61 9.62 18.04
CA ILE A 502 19.44 9.34 17.19
C ILE A 502 19.89 9.09 15.74
N ILE A 503 20.84 9.87 15.21
CA ILE A 503 21.42 9.67 13.87
C ILE A 503 22.11 8.30 13.79
N ILE A 504 22.95 7.94 14.76
CA ILE A 504 23.63 6.65 14.82
C ILE A 504 22.61 5.51 14.86
N ALA A 505 21.59 5.61 15.70
CA ALA A 505 20.52 4.62 15.80
C ALA A 505 19.79 4.40 14.48
N PHE A 506 19.43 5.49 13.79
CA PHE A 506 18.81 5.42 12.47
C PHE A 506 19.71 4.76 11.42
N LEU A 507 21.01 5.09 11.41
CA LEU A 507 21.97 4.49 10.48
C LEU A 507 22.18 3.00 10.76
N LEU A 508 22.30 2.61 12.04
CA LEU A 508 22.40 1.21 12.46
C LEU A 508 21.16 0.41 12.05
N LEU A 509 19.96 0.95 12.28
CA LEU A 509 18.71 0.30 11.91
C LEU A 509 18.54 0.20 10.39
N SER A 510 18.90 1.26 9.66
CA SER A 510 18.87 1.29 8.20
C SER A 510 19.81 0.25 7.60
N TRP A 511 21.02 0.13 8.16
CA TRP A 511 21.99 -0.89 7.78
C TRP A 511 21.51 -2.31 8.10
N SER A 512 20.97 -2.52 9.31
CA SER A 512 20.39 -3.80 9.73
C SER A 512 19.26 -4.24 8.78
N THR A 513 18.36 -3.32 8.44
CA THR A 513 17.25 -3.58 7.51
C THR A 513 17.74 -3.87 6.10
N TYR A 514 18.75 -3.11 5.62
CA TYR A 514 19.37 -3.37 4.32
C TYR A 514 20.00 -4.76 4.27
N ARG A 515 20.76 -5.15 5.31
CA ARG A 515 21.38 -6.47 5.42
C ARG A 515 20.36 -7.59 5.44
N GLU A 516 19.30 -7.45 6.23
CA GLU A 516 18.21 -8.42 6.28
C GLU A 516 17.57 -8.67 4.90
N LEU A 517 17.27 -7.61 4.15
CA LEU A 517 16.68 -7.79 2.83
C LEU A 517 17.66 -8.40 1.81
N ASP A 518 18.96 -8.11 1.93
CA ASP A 518 19.96 -8.75 1.08
C ASP A 518 20.14 -10.25 1.45
N GLU A 519 20.05 -10.62 2.73
CA GLU A 519 20.00 -12.02 3.18
C GLU A 519 18.77 -12.75 2.63
N GLU A 520 17.58 -12.15 2.74
CA GLU A 520 16.34 -12.72 2.20
C GLU A 520 16.37 -12.84 0.68
N ARG A 521 16.92 -11.84 -0.03
CA ARG A 521 17.08 -11.91 -1.47
C ARG A 521 17.99 -13.08 -1.86
N ARG A 522 19.14 -13.22 -1.19
CA ARG A 522 20.06 -14.35 -1.44
C ARG A 522 19.38 -15.69 -1.20
N LYS A 523 18.58 -15.80 -0.14
CA LYS A 523 17.79 -17.02 0.13
C LYS A 523 16.77 -17.29 -0.98
N ARG A 524 16.02 -16.29 -1.44
CA ARG A 524 15.06 -16.42 -2.56
C ARG A 524 15.77 -16.81 -3.86
N LEU A 525 16.97 -16.32 -4.12
CA LEU A 525 17.75 -16.69 -5.30
C LEU A 525 18.28 -18.13 -5.21
N ALA A 526 18.71 -18.57 -4.03
CA ALA A 526 19.14 -19.95 -3.80
C ALA A 526 17.98 -20.96 -3.96
N ASP A 527 16.79 -20.60 -3.49
CA ASP A 527 15.58 -21.44 -3.59
C ASP A 527 15.03 -21.52 -5.03
N ASN A 528 15.34 -20.53 -5.87
CA ASN A 528 14.98 -20.50 -7.29
C ASN A 528 16.17 -20.83 -8.22
N GLY A 529 17.24 -21.45 -7.69
CA GLY A 529 18.40 -21.92 -8.45
C GLY A 529 18.11 -23.16 -9.31
N PRO A 530 19.02 -23.56 -10.22
CA PRO A 530 18.78 -24.54 -11.30
C PRO A 530 18.76 -26.01 -10.86
N ASP A 531 18.20 -26.31 -9.69
CA ASP A 531 18.05 -27.71 -9.21
C ASP A 531 16.72 -28.34 -9.70
N SER A 532 16.00 -27.67 -10.62
CA SER A 532 14.78 -28.20 -11.26
C SER A 532 14.98 -28.67 -12.71
N GLU A 533 16.22 -28.74 -13.21
CA GLU A 533 16.55 -29.24 -14.56
C GLU A 533 17.44 -30.49 -14.56
N SER A 534 17.44 -31.27 -13.47
CA SER A 534 18.11 -32.59 -13.45
C SER A 534 17.19 -33.65 -12.87
N ASP A 535 16.14 -34.00 -13.61
CA ASP A 535 15.47 -35.31 -13.56
C ASP A 535 14.42 -35.40 -14.69
N GLU A 536 14.85 -35.40 -15.96
CA GLU A 536 14.16 -36.07 -17.08
C GLU A 536 15.16 -36.60 -18.11
#